data_AF-A0A087UUE1-F1
#
_entry.id   AF-A0A087UUE1-F1
#
_cell.length_a   1.000
_cell.length_b   1.000
_cell.length_c   1.000
_cell.angle_alpha   90.00
_cell.angle_beta   90.00
_cell.angle_gamma   90.00
#
_symmetry.space_group_name_H-M   'P 1'
#
loop_
_entity.id
_entity.type
_entity.pdbx_description
1 polymer ?
#
loop_
_entity_poly.entity_id
_entity_poly.type
_entity_poly.pdbx_seq_one_letter_code
_entity_poly.pdbx_strand_id
1 'polypeptide(L)'
;MAQKPEDFNLPVSAISKIVKDAIPEGVRVTDGAKVALSKAASVFVLYATSSANSLSQDANRKRLLAKDVFEALNDLELDFLIPPLHNSLAAYRRSLETKKQAKESKKASSFREEEVAEDNMEVEIVENDSPDVITLNSESESEDEVVNNDSDSSSS
;
A
#
# COMPACT_ATOMS: atom_id res chain seq x y z
N MET A 1 13.25 2.13 -11.38
CA MET A 1 11.79 2.30 -11.14
C MET A 1 11.04 2.13 -12.45
N ALA A 2 9.76 1.75 -12.40
CA ALA A 2 8.90 1.62 -13.59
C ALA A 2 8.96 2.90 -14.43
N GLN A 3 9.21 2.77 -15.72
CA GLN A 3 9.42 3.91 -16.63
C GLN A 3 8.19 4.17 -17.49
N LYS A 4 7.30 3.18 -17.61
CA LYS A 4 6.11 3.26 -18.47
C LYS A 4 4.86 2.76 -17.73
N PRO A 5 3.67 3.28 -18.06
CA PRO A 5 2.41 2.77 -17.51
C PRO A 5 2.22 1.26 -17.70
N GLU A 6 2.82 0.70 -18.76
CA GLU A 6 2.77 -0.74 -19.06
C GLU A 6 3.47 -1.60 -18.00
N ASP A 7 4.44 -1.05 -17.27
CA ASP A 7 5.19 -1.75 -16.23
C ASP A 7 4.33 -2.02 -14.98
N PHE A 8 3.20 -1.32 -14.84
CA PHE A 8 2.23 -1.51 -13.77
C PHE A 8 1.10 -2.48 -14.13
N ASN A 9 1.11 -3.07 -15.34
CA ASN A 9 0.05 -3.98 -15.76
C ASN A 9 -0.02 -5.22 -14.87
N LEU A 10 -1.20 -5.49 -14.33
CA LEU A 10 -1.45 -6.70 -13.55
C LEU A 10 -1.36 -7.96 -14.43
N PRO A 11 -1.00 -9.13 -13.89
CA PRO A 11 -0.96 -10.36 -14.67
C PRO A 11 -2.33 -10.66 -15.30
N VAL A 12 -2.37 -10.78 -16.63
CA VAL A 12 -3.60 -11.07 -17.40
C VAL A 12 -4.27 -12.37 -16.92
N SER A 13 -3.49 -13.32 -16.41
CA SER A 13 -4.01 -14.56 -15.81
C SER A 13 -4.83 -14.34 -14.54
N ALA A 14 -4.44 -13.39 -13.68
CA ALA A 14 -5.19 -13.03 -12.49
C ALA A 14 -6.49 -12.31 -12.85
N ILE A 15 -6.41 -11.33 -13.76
CA ILE A 15 -7.58 -10.63 -14.32
C ILE A 15 -8.56 -11.63 -14.94
N SER A 16 -8.06 -12.58 -15.72
CA SER A 16 -8.89 -13.60 -16.38
C SER A 16 -9.67 -14.47 -15.39
N LYS A 17 -9.12 -14.77 -14.22
CA LYS A 17 -9.82 -15.54 -13.18
C LYS A 17 -10.94 -14.70 -12.58
N ILE A 18 -10.63 -13.48 -12.12
CA ILE A 18 -11.59 -12.56 -11.52
C ILE A 18 -12.78 -12.30 -12.47
N VAL A 19 -12.50 -12.05 -13.75
CA VAL A 19 -13.54 -11.79 -14.75
C VAL A 19 -14.43 -13.00 -14.97
N LYS A 20 -13.87 -14.21 -15.05
CA LYS A 20 -14.66 -15.44 -15.20
C LYS A 20 -15.57 -15.68 -14.00
N ASP A 21 -15.08 -15.39 -12.80
CA ASP A 21 -15.86 -15.54 -11.57
C ASP A 21 -17.01 -14.51 -11.48
N ALA A 22 -16.89 -13.39 -12.19
CA ALA A 22 -17.87 -12.30 -12.22
C ALA A 22 -18.92 -12.40 -13.33
N ILE A 23 -18.80 -13.35 -14.27
CA ILE A 23 -19.71 -13.49 -15.42
C ILE A 23 -20.33 -14.90 -15.48
N PRO A 24 -21.51 -15.08 -16.13
CA PRO A 24 -22.12 -16.39 -16.26
C PRO A 24 -21.26 -17.41 -17.01
N GLU A 25 -21.46 -18.70 -16.70
CA GLU A 25 -20.81 -19.79 -17.42
C GLU A 25 -21.15 -19.76 -18.92
N GLY A 26 -20.18 -20.18 -19.74
CA GLY A 26 -20.32 -20.21 -21.20
C GLY A 26 -20.06 -18.86 -21.90
N VAL A 27 -19.99 -17.74 -21.17
CA VAL A 27 -19.61 -16.44 -21.74
C VAL A 27 -18.11 -16.40 -22.05
N ARG A 28 -17.77 -15.98 -23.27
CA ARG A 28 -16.38 -15.87 -23.74
C ARG A 28 -15.90 -14.42 -23.65
N VAL A 29 -14.71 -14.23 -23.08
CA VAL A 29 -14.02 -12.93 -23.00
C VAL A 29 -12.85 -12.95 -23.98
N THR A 30 -12.78 -11.94 -24.85
CA THR A 30 -11.71 -11.81 -25.86
C THR A 30 -10.38 -11.46 -25.22
N ASP A 31 -9.27 -11.80 -25.88
CA ASP A 31 -7.94 -11.49 -25.34
C ASP A 31 -7.69 -9.97 -25.26
N GLY A 32 -8.21 -9.21 -26.24
CA GLY A 32 -8.20 -7.75 -26.20
C GLY A 32 -8.91 -7.19 -24.97
N ALA A 33 -10.07 -7.74 -24.59
CA ALA A 33 -10.79 -7.31 -23.39
C ALA A 33 -10.01 -7.60 -22.10
N LYS A 34 -9.34 -8.75 -22.01
CA LYS A 34 -8.50 -9.10 -20.84
C LYS A 34 -7.32 -8.13 -20.70
N VAL A 35 -6.67 -7.78 -21.80
CA VAL A 35 -5.57 -6.79 -21.80
C VAL A 35 -6.09 -5.40 -21.44
N ALA A 36 -7.25 -5.00 -21.97
CA ALA A 36 -7.89 -3.72 -21.63
C ALA A 36 -8.22 -3.63 -20.14
N LEU A 37 -8.80 -4.68 -19.57
CA LEU A 37 -9.11 -4.76 -18.13
C LEU A 37 -7.84 -4.73 -17.27
N SER A 38 -6.78 -5.39 -17.71
CA SER A 38 -5.47 -5.33 -17.04
C SER A 38 -4.95 -3.90 -16.97
N LYS A 39 -5.01 -3.15 -18.07
CA LYS A 39 -4.59 -1.74 -18.12
C LYS A 39 -5.51 -0.86 -17.28
N ALA A 40 -6.82 -1.07 -17.38
CA ALA A 40 -7.81 -0.32 -16.61
C ALA A 40 -7.63 -0.52 -15.10
N ALA A 41 -7.31 -1.74 -14.66
CA ALA A 41 -7.05 -2.02 -13.25
C ALA A 41 -5.80 -1.28 -12.73
N SER A 42 -4.75 -1.18 -13.54
CA SER A 42 -3.55 -0.40 -13.17
C SER A 42 -3.87 1.09 -13.06
N VAL A 43 -4.63 1.64 -14.01
CA VAL A 43 -5.09 3.04 -13.96
C VAL A 43 -5.99 3.27 -12.74
N PHE A 44 -6.88 2.33 -12.42
CA PHE A 44 -7.74 2.38 -11.25
C PHE A 44 -6.92 2.50 -9.95
N VAL A 45 -5.90 1.65 -9.77
CA VAL A 45 -5.03 1.71 -8.58
C VAL A 45 -4.32 3.05 -8.49
N LEU A 46 -3.76 3.55 -9.60
CA LEU A 46 -3.08 4.85 -9.63
C LEU A 46 -4.03 5.99 -9.29
N TYR A 47 -5.23 5.98 -9.86
CA TYR A 47 -6.22 7.02 -9.66
C TYR A 47 -6.77 7.03 -8.22
N ALA A 48 -7.17 5.88 -7.68
CA ALA A 48 -7.62 5.76 -6.30
C ALA A 48 -6.52 6.15 -5.31
N THR A 49 -5.27 5.75 -5.57
CA THR A 49 -4.12 6.12 -4.74
C THR A 49 -3.86 7.63 -4.79
N SER A 50 -3.93 8.24 -5.98
CA SER A 50 -3.75 9.68 -6.15
C SER A 50 -4.83 10.47 -5.40
N SER A 51 -6.10 10.05 -5.52
CA SER A 51 -7.23 10.69 -4.83
C SER A 51 -7.10 10.58 -3.30
N ALA A 52 -6.81 9.38 -2.77
CA ALA A 52 -6.56 9.19 -1.34
C ALA A 52 -5.33 9.97 -0.85
N ASN A 53 -4.29 10.08 -1.68
CA ASN A 53 -3.10 10.85 -1.33
C ASN A 53 -3.40 12.35 -1.20
N SER A 54 -4.20 12.92 -2.12
CA SER A 54 -4.67 14.30 -2.03
C SER A 54 -5.39 14.57 -0.70
N LEU A 55 -6.31 13.68 -0.29
CA LEU A 55 -7.01 13.80 0.99
C LEU A 55 -6.06 13.73 2.20
N SER A 56 -4.99 12.94 2.11
CA SER A 56 -3.97 12.89 3.16
C SER A 56 -3.17 14.20 3.24
N GLN A 57 -2.83 14.79 2.08
CA GLN A 57 -2.08 16.04 1.96
C GLN A 57 -2.92 17.23 2.44
N ASP A 58 -4.19 17.29 2.07
CA ASP A 58 -5.13 18.32 2.53
C ASP A 58 -5.30 18.30 4.06
N ALA A 59 -5.20 17.11 4.65
CA ALA A 59 -5.19 16.92 6.09
C ALA A 59 -3.81 17.13 6.74
N ASN A 60 -2.82 17.69 6.03
CA ASN A 60 -1.44 17.91 6.47
C ASN A 60 -0.73 16.64 6.98
N ARG A 61 -1.07 15.47 6.42
CA ARG A 61 -0.43 14.20 6.76
C ARG A 61 0.49 13.76 5.63
N LYS A 62 1.67 13.27 6.01
CA LYS A 62 2.64 12.64 5.08
C LYS A 62 2.35 11.16 4.83
N ARG A 63 1.33 10.61 5.49
CA ARG A 63 1.03 9.17 5.53
C ARG A 63 -0.42 8.97 5.11
N LEU A 64 -0.59 8.13 4.09
CA LEU A 64 -1.89 7.70 3.60
C LEU A 64 -2.46 6.66 4.58
N LEU A 65 -3.68 6.90 5.05
CA LEU A 65 -4.40 6.07 6.01
C LEU A 65 -5.60 5.40 5.35
N ALA A 66 -6.12 4.34 5.98
CA ALA A 66 -7.30 3.63 5.48
C ALA A 66 -8.51 4.55 5.28
N LYS A 67 -8.72 5.53 6.18
CA LYS A 67 -9.81 6.51 6.08
C LYS A 67 -9.74 7.34 4.78
N ASP A 68 -8.54 7.64 4.29
CA ASP A 68 -8.36 8.43 3.08
C ASP A 68 -8.77 7.63 1.85
N VAL A 69 -8.53 6.32 1.88
CA VAL A 69 -8.98 5.41 0.81
C VAL A 69 -10.50 5.28 0.83
N PHE A 70 -11.13 5.17 2.00
CA PHE A 70 -12.59 5.09 2.09
C PHE A 70 -13.27 6.37 1.63
N GLU A 71 -12.75 7.53 2.01
CA GLU A 71 -13.26 8.83 1.57
C GLU A 71 -13.05 9.01 0.06
N ALA A 72 -11.87 8.67 -0.46
CA ALA A 72 -11.62 8.68 -1.90
C ALA A 72 -12.62 7.79 -2.66
N LEU A 73 -12.91 6.58 -2.17
CA LEU A 73 -13.89 5.70 -2.83
C LEU A 73 -15.31 6.32 -2.83
N ASN A 74 -15.66 7.09 -1.82
CA ASN A 74 -16.93 7.83 -1.78
C ASN A 74 -16.94 8.97 -2.80
N ASP A 75 -15.87 9.76 -2.88
CA ASP A 75 -15.71 10.86 -3.85
C ASP A 75 -15.68 10.36 -5.30
N LEU A 76 -15.20 9.14 -5.52
CA LEU A 76 -15.14 8.48 -6.82
C LEU A 76 -16.45 7.78 -7.22
N GLU A 77 -17.52 7.88 -6.42
CA GLU A 77 -18.79 7.18 -6.64
C GLU A 77 -18.64 5.65 -6.69
N LEU A 78 -17.69 5.13 -5.92
CA LEU A 78 -17.38 3.70 -5.77
C LEU A 78 -17.73 3.19 -4.37
N ASP A 79 -18.70 3.82 -3.72
CA ASP A 79 -19.20 3.52 -2.39
C ASP A 79 -19.69 2.07 -2.24
N PHE A 80 -20.09 1.40 -3.33
CA PHE A 80 -20.37 -0.04 -3.33
C PHE A 80 -19.17 -0.93 -2.92
N LEU A 81 -17.93 -0.43 -3.05
CA LEU A 81 -16.72 -1.12 -2.62
C LEU A 81 -16.44 -0.95 -1.12
N ILE A 82 -17.04 0.01 -0.44
CA ILE A 82 -16.75 0.32 0.97
C ILE A 82 -17.11 -0.85 1.90
N PRO A 83 -18.33 -1.43 1.85
CA PRO A 83 -18.66 -2.56 2.73
C PRO A 83 -17.73 -3.78 2.59
N PRO A 84 -17.45 -4.32 1.38
CA PRO A 84 -16.53 -5.45 1.24
C PRO A 84 -15.09 -5.09 1.62
N LEU A 85 -14.66 -3.84 1.44
CA LEU A 85 -13.32 -3.40 1.84
C LEU A 85 -13.18 -3.32 3.36
N HIS A 86 -14.20 -2.86 4.09
CA HIS A 86 -14.21 -2.91 5.56
C HIS A 86 -14.10 -4.34 6.10
N ASN A 87 -14.84 -5.28 5.51
CA ASN A 87 -14.75 -6.70 5.88
C ASN A 87 -13.34 -7.24 5.67
N SER A 88 -12.71 -6.88 4.55
CA SER A 88 -11.34 -7.29 4.22
C SER A 88 -10.31 -6.69 5.19
N LEU A 89 -10.46 -5.43 5.58
CA LEU A 89 -9.61 -4.76 6.56
C LEU A 89 -9.75 -5.40 7.95
N ALA A 90 -10.98 -5.72 8.38
CA ALA A 90 -11.22 -6.41 9.64
C ALA A 90 -10.58 -7.81 9.66
N ALA A 91 -10.72 -8.58 8.58
CA ALA A 91 -10.08 -9.88 8.43
C ALA A 91 -8.54 -9.77 8.46
N TYR A 92 -7.98 -8.76 7.79
CA TYR A 92 -6.54 -8.49 7.82
C TYR A 92 -6.05 -8.20 9.24
N ARG A 93 -6.70 -7.29 9.97
CA ARG A 93 -6.36 -6.95 11.36
C ARG A 93 -6.41 -8.19 12.28
N ARG A 94 -7.45 -9.02 12.14
CA ARG A 94 -7.56 -10.29 12.89
C ARG A 94 -6.41 -11.26 12.59
N SER A 95 -5.96 -11.30 11.34
CA SER A 95 -4.84 -12.13 10.92
C SER A 95 -3.50 -11.67 11.51
N LEU A 96 -3.32 -10.35 11.71
CA LEU A 96 -2.13 -9.80 12.35
C LEU A 96 -2.07 -10.18 13.82
N GLU A 97 -3.20 -10.06 14.52
CA GLU A 97 -3.31 -10.44 15.94
C GLU A 97 -3.00 -11.93 16.15
N THR A 98 -3.54 -12.79 15.29
CA THR A 98 -3.27 -14.24 15.35
C THR A 98 -1.79 -14.56 15.13
N LYS A 99 -1.12 -13.85 14.22
CA LYS A 99 0.32 -14.02 13.96
C LYS A 99 1.17 -13.52 15.14
N LYS A 100 0.76 -12.44 15.81
CA LYS A 100 1.44 -11.93 17.02
C LYS A 100 1.36 -12.97 18.14
N GLN A 101 0.16 -13.48 18.42
CA GLN A 101 -0.07 -14.52 19.42
C GLN A 101 0.71 -15.82 19.12
N ALA A 102 0.81 -16.22 17.85
CA ALA A 102 1.59 -17.39 17.44
C ALA A 102 3.12 -17.20 17.59
N LYS A 103 3.62 -15.96 17.50
CA LYS A 103 5.03 -15.65 17.78
C LYS A 103 5.31 -15.63 19.27
N GLU A 104 4.41 -15.06 20.07
CA GLU A 104 4.53 -15.02 21.52
C GLU A 104 4.45 -16.42 22.15
N SER A 105 3.57 -17.30 21.65
CA SER A 105 3.48 -18.68 22.11
C SER A 105 4.70 -19.53 21.74
N LYS A 106 5.32 -19.30 20.57
CA LYS A 106 6.61 -19.91 20.19
C LYS A 106 7.78 -19.40 21.03
N LYS A 107 7.78 -18.12 21.40
CA LYS A 107 8.79 -17.56 22.30
C LYS A 107 8.64 -18.16 23.70
N ALA A 108 7.41 -18.27 24.21
CA ALA A 108 7.10 -18.90 25.49
C ALA A 108 7.41 -20.42 25.54
N SER A 109 7.30 -21.15 24.43
CA SER A 109 7.74 -22.55 24.36
C SER A 109 9.26 -22.70 24.26
N SER A 110 9.95 -21.76 23.60
CA SER A 110 11.42 -21.73 23.55
C SER A 110 12.04 -21.41 24.92
N PHE A 111 11.38 -20.59 25.74
CA PHE A 111 11.83 -20.28 27.10
C PHE A 111 11.63 -21.43 28.10
N ARG A 112 10.94 -22.52 27.74
CA ARG A 112 10.74 -23.69 28.61
C ARG A 112 11.79 -24.79 28.43
N GLU A 113 12.67 -24.69 27.43
CA GLU A 113 13.76 -25.67 27.20
C GLU A 113 15.15 -25.15 27.63
N GLU A 114 15.26 -23.89 28.07
CA GLU A 114 16.54 -23.24 28.43
C GLU A 114 16.52 -22.62 29.84
N GLU A 115 15.85 -23.23 30.81
CA GLU A 115 15.98 -22.82 32.23
C GLU A 115 17.14 -23.57 32.93
N VAL A 116 18.36 -23.48 32.36
CA VAL A 116 19.64 -23.56 33.11
C VAL A 116 20.72 -22.75 32.39
N ALA A 117 20.67 -21.41 32.44
CA ALA A 117 21.85 -20.55 32.48
C ALA A 117 21.45 -19.08 32.60
N GLU A 118 22.16 -18.37 33.48
CA GLU A 118 21.92 -16.99 33.93
C GLU A 118 22.32 -15.91 32.91
N ASP A 119 21.71 -14.74 33.13
CA ASP A 119 22.25 -13.37 33.03
C ASP A 119 22.08 -12.52 31.74
N ASN A 120 21.39 -11.39 31.96
CA ASN A 120 21.38 -10.08 31.30
C ASN A 120 21.34 -9.91 29.76
N MET A 121 20.19 -9.41 29.27
CA MET A 121 20.16 -8.28 28.33
C MET A 121 18.77 -7.58 28.36
N GLU A 122 18.71 -6.36 28.89
CA GLU A 122 17.55 -5.49 28.69
C GLU A 122 17.46 -5.09 27.21
N VAL A 123 16.35 -5.47 26.57
CA VAL A 123 16.00 -5.04 25.22
C VAL A 123 14.92 -3.98 25.35
N GLU A 124 15.28 -2.73 25.04
CA GLU A 124 14.31 -1.65 24.87
C GLU A 124 13.48 -1.93 23.61
N ILE A 125 12.23 -2.34 23.80
CA ILE A 125 11.26 -2.50 22.71
C ILE A 125 10.65 -1.12 22.46
N VAL A 126 11.10 -0.45 21.40
CA VAL A 126 10.43 0.75 20.90
C VAL A 126 9.12 0.31 20.23
N GLU A 127 8.01 0.41 20.97
CA GLU A 127 6.66 0.23 20.43
C GLU A 127 6.31 1.42 19.52
N ASN A 128 6.48 1.25 18.20
CA ASN A 128 5.87 2.17 17.25
C ASN A 128 4.41 1.77 17.02
N ASP A 129 3.55 2.25 17.90
CA ASP A 129 2.13 1.92 17.98
C ASP A 129 1.35 2.75 16.94
N SER A 130 1.26 2.26 15.70
CA SER A 130 0.24 2.68 14.74
C SER A 130 0.12 1.65 13.60
N PRO A 131 -0.85 0.72 13.67
CA PRO A 131 -1.09 -0.28 12.62
C PRO A 131 -1.73 0.30 11.35
N ASP A 132 -2.01 1.61 11.30
CA ASP A 132 -2.78 2.23 10.22
C ASP A 132 -1.93 2.83 9.09
N VAL A 133 -0.62 2.56 9.06
CA VAL A 133 0.24 3.19 8.06
C VAL A 133 0.67 2.25 6.94
N ILE A 134 0.17 2.54 5.75
CA ILE A 134 0.79 2.11 4.50
C ILE A 134 1.89 3.13 4.17
N THR A 135 3.15 2.78 4.42
CA THR A 135 4.28 3.65 4.03
C THR A 135 4.60 3.38 2.56
N LEU A 136 4.13 4.24 1.64
CA LEU A 136 4.58 4.25 0.26
C LEU A 136 5.81 5.16 0.17
N ASN A 137 6.99 4.55 -0.02
CA ASN A 137 8.24 5.28 -0.22
C ASN A 137 8.26 5.83 -1.66
N SER A 138 7.73 7.04 -1.86
CA SER A 138 8.05 7.83 -3.05
C SER A 138 9.27 8.68 -2.71
N GLU A 139 10.46 8.10 -2.80
CA GLU A 139 11.70 8.87 -2.82
C GLU A 139 11.73 9.65 -4.14
N SER A 140 11.32 10.92 -4.09
CA SER A 140 11.79 11.93 -5.03
C SER A 140 13.05 12.54 -4.41
N GLU A 141 14.21 12.09 -4.88
CA GLU A 141 15.46 12.80 -4.65
C GLU A 141 15.32 14.19 -5.31
N SER A 142 15.35 15.24 -4.50
CA SER A 142 15.62 16.60 -4.95
C SER A 142 17.12 16.74 -5.12
N GLU A 143 17.61 16.80 -6.36
CA GLU A 143 18.96 17.26 -6.63
C GLU A 143 19.00 18.79 -6.51
N ASP A 144 19.88 19.27 -5.64
CA ASP A 144 20.25 20.67 -5.47
C ASP A 144 20.90 21.22 -6.75
N GLU A 145 20.29 22.22 -7.41
CA GLU A 145 21.04 23.17 -8.24
C GLU A 145 21.22 24.49 -7.47
N VAL A 146 22.42 24.66 -6.89
CA VAL A 146 22.94 25.94 -6.43
C VAL A 146 23.29 26.82 -7.63
N VAL A 147 22.36 27.65 -8.08
CA VAL A 147 22.64 28.72 -9.04
C VAL A 147 23.30 29.88 -8.29
N ASN A 148 24.63 29.90 -8.27
CA ASN A 148 25.39 31.09 -7.87
C ASN A 148 25.24 32.15 -8.96
N ASN A 149 24.46 33.19 -8.67
CA ASN A 149 24.31 34.38 -9.50
C ASN A 149 25.17 35.51 -8.92
N ASP A 150 26.47 35.51 -9.20
CA ASP A 150 27.31 36.68 -9.00
C ASP A 150 27.27 37.54 -10.27
N SER A 151 26.34 38.49 -10.24
CA SER A 151 26.35 39.67 -11.09
C SER A 151 27.28 40.72 -10.48
N ASP A 152 28.46 40.93 -11.09
CA ASP A 152 29.24 42.17 -10.96
C ASP A 152 29.86 42.43 -12.34
N SER A 153 29.28 43.29 -13.18
CA SER A 153 29.59 44.72 -13.24
C SER A 153 31.11 44.99 -13.30
N SER A 154 31.65 45.20 -14.49
CA SER A 154 32.29 46.48 -14.88
C SER A 154 33.21 46.33 -16.10
N SER A 155 32.95 47.20 -17.06
CA SER A 155 33.89 48.00 -17.85
C SER A 155 35.26 47.43 -18.23
N SER A 156 35.49 47.30 -19.54
CA SER A 156 36.35 48.22 -20.32
C SER A 156 36.29 47.93 -21.81
#